data_AF-A0A432JM94-F1
#
_entry.id   AF-A0A432JM94-F1
#
_cell.length_a   1.000
_cell.length_b   1.000
_cell.length_c   1.000
_cell.angle_alpha   90.00
_cell.angle_beta   90.00
_cell.angle_gamma   90.00
#
_symmetry.space_group_name_H-M   'P 1'
#
loop_
_entity.id
_entity.type
_entity.pdbx_description
1 polymer ?
#
loop_
_entity_poly.entity_id
_entity_poly.type
_entity_poly.pdbx_seq_one_letter_code
_entity_poly.pdbx_strand_id
1 'polypeptide(L)'
;MSTSPHPVELSNRIIDSGVAEPPHNRVINELTEIDDDVAVVESFSHCWVIRTDEGLVCFDASGVPSGPAVVEAIRGWSDDPIHSIVYTHGHLDHVGGSGAFIADAGSRGTARPRFLAHEALLPRFDRYRTTSDWNILINRRQFGGIIRRQDLGIGGTGPVFLPDDVAEPDETFGDTMSLEVGGHTIELRHARGETDDHVWGWDASRKSAYTGDFMAWVFPNAGNPQKVQRYPIEWAAALRDMLAAGAENVYPAHGLPVVVRERVELVLGDLAEAL
;
A
#
# COMPACT_ATOMS: atom_id res chain seq x y z
N MET A 1 3.04 26.33 -1.06
CA MET A 1 2.12 25.86 -0.01
C MET A 1 1.05 25.05 -0.73
N SER A 2 0.99 23.74 -0.47
CA SER A 2 0.01 22.86 -1.10
C SER A 2 -1.40 23.36 -0.75
N THR A 3 -2.25 23.50 -1.76
CA THR A 3 -3.64 23.98 -1.61
C THR A 3 -4.60 22.86 -1.22
N SER A 4 -4.10 21.63 -1.10
CA SER A 4 -4.88 20.45 -0.77
C SER A 4 -5.10 20.36 0.75
N PRO A 5 -6.31 20.00 1.22
CA PRO A 5 -6.56 19.81 2.65
C PRO A 5 -5.69 18.67 3.20
N HIS A 6 -5.42 18.69 4.50
CA HIS A 6 -4.75 17.57 5.15
C HIS A 6 -5.58 16.26 4.95
N PRO A 7 -4.96 15.10 4.63
CA PRO A 7 -5.70 13.88 4.29
C PRO A 7 -6.66 13.42 5.39
N VAL A 8 -6.25 13.55 6.67
CA VAL A 8 -7.12 13.27 7.82
C VAL A 8 -8.31 14.22 7.91
N GLU A 9 -8.11 15.52 7.67
CA GLU A 9 -9.20 16.50 7.71
C GLU A 9 -10.22 16.25 6.61
N LEU A 10 -9.75 15.90 5.41
CA LEU A 10 -10.60 15.52 4.29
C LEU A 10 -11.39 14.24 4.60
N SER A 11 -10.71 13.22 5.12
CA SER A 11 -11.31 11.96 5.55
C SER A 11 -12.44 12.18 6.56
N ASN A 12 -12.14 12.92 7.64
CA ASN A 12 -13.12 13.24 8.67
C ASN A 12 -14.32 13.99 8.09
N ARG A 13 -14.09 14.99 7.24
CA ARG A 13 -15.17 15.75 6.61
C ARG A 13 -16.09 14.87 5.77
N ILE A 14 -15.54 13.94 4.98
CA ILE A 14 -16.35 13.04 4.14
C ILE A 14 -17.14 12.06 5.01
N ILE A 15 -16.51 11.46 6.02
CA ILE A 15 -17.17 10.51 6.93
C ILE A 15 -18.29 11.19 7.71
N ASP A 16 -18.02 12.36 8.29
CA ASP A 16 -18.97 13.06 9.16
C ASP A 16 -20.16 13.65 8.38
N SER A 17 -19.93 14.09 7.13
CA SER A 17 -20.99 14.65 6.29
C SER A 17 -21.78 13.60 5.52
N GLY A 18 -21.19 12.42 5.27
CA GLY A 18 -21.72 11.43 4.34
C GLY A 18 -21.72 11.88 2.87
N VAL A 19 -21.03 12.98 2.54
CA VAL A 19 -20.97 13.54 1.19
C VAL A 19 -19.62 13.20 0.57
N ALA A 20 -19.64 12.44 -0.53
CA ALA A 20 -18.45 12.10 -1.28
C ALA A 20 -17.78 13.35 -1.88
N GLU A 21 -16.48 13.51 -1.64
CA GLU A 21 -15.65 14.58 -2.19
C GLU A 21 -14.46 13.98 -2.98
N PRO A 22 -14.64 13.67 -4.28
CA PRO A 22 -13.57 13.11 -5.09
C PRO A 22 -12.49 14.16 -5.44
N PRO A 23 -11.23 13.72 -5.67
CA PRO A 23 -10.79 12.33 -5.66
C PRO A 23 -10.47 11.82 -4.24
N HIS A 24 -11.02 10.65 -3.88
CA HIS A 24 -10.69 9.99 -2.60
C HIS A 24 -9.27 9.44 -2.60
N ASN A 25 -8.81 8.86 -3.73
CA ASN A 25 -7.42 8.46 -3.93
C ASN A 25 -6.66 9.62 -4.59
N ARG A 26 -5.81 10.31 -3.81
CA ARG A 26 -5.05 11.46 -4.30
C ARG A 26 -3.71 11.01 -4.86
N VAL A 27 -3.41 11.40 -6.10
CA VAL A 27 -2.16 11.06 -6.78
C VAL A 27 -1.39 12.36 -7.00
N ILE A 28 -0.73 12.83 -5.95
CA ILE A 28 -0.01 14.10 -5.92
C ILE A 28 1.50 13.92 -5.76
N ASN A 29 1.95 12.74 -5.32
CA ASN A 29 3.35 12.42 -5.03
C ASN A 29 4.01 13.40 -4.04
N GLU A 30 3.22 13.94 -3.12
CA GLU A 30 3.67 14.77 -2.01
C GLU A 30 3.61 13.95 -0.72
N LEU A 31 4.56 14.19 0.18
CA LEU A 31 4.57 13.61 1.52
C LEU A 31 3.74 14.51 2.46
N THR A 32 2.83 13.89 3.22
CA THR A 32 2.14 14.52 4.33
C THR A 32 2.43 13.76 5.62
N GLU A 33 2.88 14.47 6.65
CA GLU A 33 3.04 13.93 8.00
C GLU A 33 1.66 13.80 8.65
N ILE A 34 1.34 12.60 9.15
CA ILE A 34 0.06 12.27 9.77
C ILE A 34 0.14 12.31 11.29
N ASP A 35 1.30 11.91 11.82
CA ASP A 35 1.70 11.92 13.22
C ASP A 35 3.23 12.10 13.29
N ASP A 36 3.81 12.37 14.46
CA ASP A 36 5.22 12.83 14.61
C ASP A 36 6.26 11.96 13.86
N ASP A 37 6.02 10.64 13.77
CA ASP A 37 6.89 9.67 13.10
C ASP A 37 6.21 8.89 11.97
N VAL A 38 5.00 9.28 11.56
CA VAL A 38 4.24 8.57 10.52
C VAL A 38 3.86 9.55 9.42
N ALA A 39 4.27 9.25 8.19
CA ALA A 39 3.94 10.03 7.02
C ALA A 39 3.39 9.15 5.89
N VAL A 40 2.71 9.78 4.94
CA VAL A 40 2.23 9.14 3.72
C VAL A 40 2.67 9.93 2.50
N VAL A 41 3.17 9.23 1.49
CA VAL A 41 3.29 9.79 0.14
C VAL A 41 2.08 9.37 -0.67
N GLU A 42 1.25 10.36 -1.03
CA GLU A 42 -0.01 10.14 -1.74
C GLU A 42 0.24 9.96 -3.24
N SER A 43 0.50 8.71 -3.64
CA SER A 43 0.67 8.25 -5.02
C SER A 43 -0.51 7.35 -5.44
N PHE A 44 -0.47 6.71 -6.63
CA PHE A 44 -1.55 5.83 -7.09
C PHE A 44 -1.85 4.73 -6.07
N SER A 45 -0.86 3.92 -5.68
CA SER A 45 -0.82 3.29 -4.35
C SER A 45 0.11 4.11 -3.47
N HIS A 46 -0.38 4.49 -2.30
CA HIS A 46 0.31 5.27 -1.29
C HIS A 46 1.49 4.50 -0.71
N CYS A 47 2.54 5.23 -0.34
CA CYS A 47 3.65 4.69 0.44
C CYS A 47 3.55 5.26 1.85
N TRP A 48 3.30 4.40 2.84
CA TRP A 48 3.32 4.78 4.24
C TRP A 48 4.74 4.65 4.78
N VAL A 49 5.19 5.62 5.56
CA VAL A 49 6.57 5.70 6.05
C VAL A 49 6.55 5.93 7.54
N ILE A 50 7.28 5.09 8.26
CA ILE A 50 7.45 5.16 9.71
C ILE A 50 8.90 5.46 10.00
N ARG A 51 9.16 6.53 10.74
CA ARG A 51 10.51 6.83 11.24
C ARG A 51 10.80 6.00 12.49
N THR A 52 12.00 5.46 12.56
CA THR A 52 12.53 4.71 13.71
C THR A 52 13.97 5.12 13.97
N ASP A 53 14.53 4.73 15.12
CA ASP A 53 15.93 5.02 15.47
C ASP A 53 16.98 4.36 14.54
N GLU A 54 16.59 3.35 13.76
CA GLU A 54 17.49 2.61 12.85
C GLU A 54 17.20 2.87 11.36
N GLY A 55 16.24 3.75 11.06
CA GLY A 55 15.88 4.13 9.69
C GLY A 55 14.39 4.09 9.43
N LEU A 56 14.02 4.21 8.16
CA LEU A 56 12.63 4.26 7.72
C LEU A 56 12.09 2.87 7.41
N VAL A 57 10.89 2.57 7.90
CA VAL A 57 10.09 1.42 7.48
C VAL A 57 8.99 1.91 6.57
N CYS A 58 8.94 1.37 5.35
CA CYS A 58 7.92 1.73 4.37
C CYS A 58 6.93 0.57 4.15
N PHE A 59 5.66 0.89 3.94
CA PHE A 59 4.68 -0.02 3.35
C PHE A 59 4.44 0.37 1.90
N ASP A 60 4.65 -0.59 1.02
CA ASP A 60 4.64 -0.47 -0.43
C ASP A 60 5.67 0.51 -1.01
N ALA A 61 5.93 0.36 -2.31
CA ALA A 61 6.89 1.13 -3.09
C ALA A 61 6.22 1.91 -4.24
N SER A 62 4.89 1.93 -4.28
CA SER A 62 4.10 2.49 -5.37
C SER A 62 4.37 1.82 -6.73
N GLY A 63 3.85 2.40 -7.81
CA GLY A 63 4.04 1.93 -9.18
C GLY A 63 5.38 2.34 -9.79
N VAL A 64 5.74 1.67 -10.90
CA VAL A 64 6.99 1.91 -11.65
C VAL A 64 7.24 3.40 -11.98
N PRO A 65 6.29 4.16 -12.58
CA PRO A 65 6.57 5.56 -12.93
C PRO A 65 6.57 6.49 -11.72
N SER A 66 5.92 6.13 -10.62
CA SER A 66 5.82 6.97 -9.42
C SER A 66 6.93 6.71 -8.41
N GLY A 67 7.60 5.55 -8.45
CA GLY A 67 8.69 5.18 -7.53
C GLY A 67 9.73 6.29 -7.31
N PRO A 68 10.30 6.90 -8.36
CA PRO A 68 11.27 8.00 -8.19
C PRO A 68 10.71 9.21 -7.46
N ALA A 69 9.47 9.63 -7.77
CA ALA A 69 8.82 10.76 -7.12
C ALA A 69 8.45 10.44 -5.66
N VAL A 70 8.09 9.19 -5.37
CA VAL A 70 7.85 8.73 -4.00
C VAL A 70 9.11 8.80 -3.16
N VAL A 71 10.23 8.28 -3.68
CA VAL A 71 11.53 8.38 -3.02
C VAL A 71 11.92 9.85 -2.81
N GLU A 72 11.77 10.70 -3.84
CA GLU A 72 12.07 12.13 -3.73
C GLU A 72 11.25 12.80 -2.61
N ALA A 73 9.95 12.50 -2.52
CA ALA A 73 9.09 13.01 -1.46
C ALA A 73 9.55 12.55 -0.05
N ILE A 74 9.93 11.28 0.09
CA ILE A 74 10.50 10.75 1.34
C ILE A 74 11.80 11.49 1.69
N ARG A 75 12.67 11.74 0.70
CA ARG A 75 13.94 12.47 0.89
C ARG A 75 13.74 13.95 1.21
N GLY A 76 12.60 14.53 0.86
CA GLY A 76 12.21 15.86 1.36
C GLY A 76 11.92 15.89 2.86
N TRP A 77 11.64 14.73 3.48
CA TRP A 77 11.25 14.60 4.89
C TRP A 77 12.34 13.96 5.77
N SER A 78 13.10 13.00 5.27
CA SER A 78 14.21 12.37 6.00
C SER A 78 15.36 11.88 5.11
N ASP A 79 16.57 12.06 5.61
CA ASP A 79 17.82 11.53 5.04
C ASP A 79 18.19 10.14 5.59
N ASP A 80 17.43 9.60 6.55
CA ASP A 80 17.71 8.33 7.20
C ASP A 80 17.67 7.15 6.20
N PRO A 81 18.46 6.09 6.39
CA PRO A 81 18.39 4.91 5.52
C PRO A 81 16.97 4.33 5.48
N ILE A 82 16.48 3.96 4.29
CA ILE A 82 15.26 3.17 4.20
C ILE A 82 15.65 1.74 4.59
N HIS A 83 15.28 1.35 5.81
CA HIS A 83 15.71 0.10 6.42
C HIS A 83 14.93 -1.09 5.86
N SER A 84 13.61 -0.96 5.74
CA SER A 84 12.74 -2.04 5.27
C SER A 84 11.56 -1.53 4.46
N ILE A 85 11.13 -2.34 3.50
CA ILE A 85 9.92 -2.13 2.69
C ILE A 85 9.08 -3.39 2.82
N VAL A 86 7.87 -3.25 3.33
CA VAL A 86 6.87 -4.31 3.39
C VAL A 86 5.98 -4.19 2.16
N TYR A 87 5.96 -5.23 1.32
CA TYR A 87 4.92 -5.33 0.30
C TYR A 87 3.65 -5.84 0.95
N THR A 88 2.62 -4.99 0.97
CA THR A 88 1.29 -5.39 1.46
C THR A 88 0.72 -6.49 0.58
N HIS A 89 0.97 -6.44 -0.73
CA HIS A 89 0.70 -7.53 -1.66
C HIS A 89 1.38 -7.28 -3.01
N GLY A 90 1.47 -8.32 -3.85
CA GLY A 90 2.26 -8.26 -5.07
C GLY A 90 1.61 -7.56 -6.27
N HIS A 91 0.64 -6.66 -6.10
CA HIS A 91 0.14 -5.86 -7.23
C HIS A 91 1.20 -4.84 -7.71
N LEU A 92 1.22 -4.57 -9.02
CA LEU A 92 2.31 -3.82 -9.66
C LEU A 92 2.39 -2.36 -9.17
N ASP A 93 1.27 -1.78 -8.80
CA ASP A 93 1.17 -0.47 -8.20
C ASP A 93 1.63 -0.40 -6.74
N HIS A 94 1.93 -1.54 -6.11
CA HIS A 94 2.49 -1.63 -4.76
C HIS A 94 3.98 -1.96 -4.79
N VAL A 95 4.39 -2.87 -5.68
CA VAL A 95 5.79 -3.36 -5.74
C VAL A 95 6.63 -2.67 -6.83
N GLY A 96 5.98 -2.05 -7.81
CA GLY A 96 6.59 -1.63 -9.08
C GLY A 96 7.66 -0.57 -8.95
N GLY A 97 7.57 0.31 -7.95
CA GLY A 97 8.53 1.38 -7.71
C GLY A 97 9.76 0.96 -6.91
N SER A 98 9.85 -0.29 -6.48
CA SER A 98 10.94 -0.79 -5.60
C SER A 98 12.36 -0.61 -6.17
N GLY A 99 12.52 -0.64 -7.49
CA GLY A 99 13.80 -0.32 -8.14
C GLY A 99 14.33 1.08 -7.81
N ALA A 100 13.43 2.07 -7.63
CA ALA A 100 13.80 3.43 -7.26
C ALA A 100 14.37 3.51 -5.83
N PHE A 101 13.85 2.69 -4.90
CA PHE A 101 14.34 2.61 -3.53
C PHE A 101 15.74 1.99 -3.46
N ILE A 102 16.01 0.97 -4.28
CA ILE A 102 17.37 0.39 -4.40
C ILE A 102 18.34 1.42 -4.99
N ALA A 103 17.92 2.14 -6.04
CA ALA A 103 18.73 3.15 -6.68
C ALA A 103 19.09 4.30 -5.73
N ASP A 104 18.14 4.75 -4.91
CA ASP A 104 18.39 5.78 -3.88
C ASP A 104 19.43 5.33 -2.86
N ALA A 105 19.28 4.13 -2.29
CA ALA A 105 20.26 3.58 -1.36
C ALA A 105 21.66 3.48 -1.98
N GLY A 106 21.75 3.00 -3.21
CA GLY A 106 23.01 2.95 -3.96
C GLY A 106 23.62 4.32 -4.20
N SER A 107 22.81 5.33 -4.55
CA SER A 107 23.26 6.71 -4.78
C SER A 107 23.76 7.42 -3.52
N ARG A 108 23.18 7.07 -2.36
CA ARG A 108 23.54 7.61 -1.05
C ARG A 108 24.64 6.81 -0.34
N GLY A 109 25.02 5.64 -0.87
CA GLY A 109 25.98 4.74 -0.23
C GLY A 109 25.48 4.11 1.07
N THR A 110 24.16 4.00 1.24
CA THR A 110 23.54 3.32 2.39
C THR A 110 23.27 1.84 2.06
N ALA A 111 22.93 1.05 3.08
CA ALA A 111 22.49 -0.32 2.86
C ALA A 111 21.23 -0.35 1.97
N ARG A 112 21.13 -1.37 1.10
CA ARG A 112 19.90 -1.66 0.35
C ARG A 112 18.78 -1.98 1.35
N PRO A 113 17.54 -1.46 1.18
CA PRO A 113 16.42 -1.82 2.03
C PRO A 113 16.17 -3.33 2.02
N ARG A 114 15.68 -3.87 3.14
CA ARG A 114 15.14 -5.25 3.19
C ARG A 114 13.71 -5.27 2.68
N PHE A 115 13.39 -6.21 1.79
CA PHE A 115 12.05 -6.38 1.25
C PHE A 115 11.35 -7.56 1.95
N LEU A 116 10.17 -7.30 2.53
CA LEU A 116 9.40 -8.24 3.34
C LEU A 116 8.05 -8.50 2.66
N ALA A 117 7.62 -9.75 2.59
CA ALA A 117 6.34 -10.11 1.99
C ALA A 117 5.75 -11.42 2.54
N HIS A 118 4.48 -11.68 2.25
CA HIS A 118 3.93 -13.03 2.41
C HIS A 118 4.53 -14.01 1.40
N GLU A 119 4.71 -15.29 1.77
CA GLU A 119 5.32 -16.32 0.90
C GLU A 119 4.57 -16.53 -0.44
N ALA A 120 3.26 -16.28 -0.49
CA ALA A 120 2.47 -16.41 -1.72
C ALA A 120 2.74 -15.30 -2.75
N LEU A 121 3.55 -14.27 -2.42
CA LEU A 121 3.99 -13.26 -3.38
C LEU A 121 4.92 -13.87 -4.44
N LEU A 122 5.79 -14.81 -4.07
CA LEU A 122 6.72 -15.48 -4.98
C LEU A 122 6.00 -16.22 -6.13
N PRO A 123 5.04 -17.14 -5.89
CA PRO A 123 4.31 -17.79 -6.98
C PRO A 123 3.46 -16.80 -7.79
N ARG A 124 3.03 -15.67 -7.22
CA ARG A 124 2.39 -14.58 -7.99
C ARG A 124 3.37 -13.93 -8.96
N PHE A 125 4.58 -13.61 -8.52
CA PHE A 125 5.61 -13.03 -9.39
C PHE A 125 5.97 -13.98 -10.53
N ASP A 126 6.13 -15.27 -10.25
CA ASP A 126 6.36 -16.30 -11.28
C ASP A 126 5.19 -16.37 -12.27
N ARG A 127 3.96 -16.29 -11.80
CA ARG A 127 2.78 -16.22 -12.67
C ARG A 127 2.80 -14.97 -13.54
N TYR A 128 3.15 -13.81 -13.00
CA TYR A 128 3.25 -12.57 -13.78
C TYR A 128 4.30 -12.63 -14.86
N ARG A 129 5.47 -13.21 -14.58
CA ARG A 129 6.51 -13.46 -15.58
C ARG A 129 6.02 -14.42 -16.67
N THR A 130 5.44 -15.55 -16.26
CA THR A 130 4.93 -16.59 -17.16
C THR A 130 3.80 -16.10 -18.06
N THR A 131 2.96 -15.20 -17.54
CA THR A 131 1.73 -14.71 -18.22
C THR A 131 1.79 -13.21 -18.55
N SER A 132 2.99 -12.65 -18.74
CA SER A 132 3.22 -11.22 -18.93
C SER A 132 2.32 -10.61 -20.01
N ASP A 133 2.34 -11.18 -21.23
CA ASP A 133 1.57 -10.66 -22.37
C ASP A 133 0.05 -10.69 -22.12
N TRP A 134 -0.43 -11.72 -21.41
CA TRP A 134 -1.83 -11.85 -21.05
C TRP A 134 -2.26 -10.77 -20.05
N ASN A 135 -1.45 -10.52 -19.03
CA ASN A 135 -1.73 -9.46 -18.05
C ASN A 135 -1.72 -8.08 -18.68
N ILE A 136 -0.76 -7.79 -19.58
CA ILE A 136 -0.71 -6.54 -20.34
C ILE A 136 -1.99 -6.38 -21.18
N LEU A 137 -2.39 -7.42 -21.91
CA LEU A 137 -3.58 -7.38 -22.76
C LEU A 137 -4.89 -7.18 -21.96
N ILE A 138 -5.05 -7.89 -20.84
CA ILE A 138 -6.21 -7.77 -19.95
C ILE A 138 -6.28 -6.37 -19.34
N ASN A 139 -5.15 -5.85 -18.85
CA ASN A 139 -5.13 -4.49 -18.30
C ASN A 139 -5.35 -3.41 -19.37
N ARG A 140 -4.93 -3.63 -20.62
CA ARG A 140 -5.29 -2.74 -21.75
C ARG A 140 -6.80 -2.68 -21.98
N ARG A 141 -7.51 -3.80 -21.83
CA ARG A 141 -8.98 -3.84 -21.93
C ARG A 141 -9.65 -3.17 -20.74
N GLN A 142 -9.27 -3.53 -19.51
CA GLN A 142 -9.90 -3.01 -18.29
C GLN A 142 -9.71 -1.50 -18.15
N PHE A 143 -8.52 -0.98 -18.45
CA PHE A 143 -8.18 0.43 -18.23
C PHE A 143 -8.05 1.23 -19.53
N GLY A 144 -8.48 0.69 -20.68
CA GLY A 144 -8.31 1.33 -21.99
C GLY A 144 -9.09 2.63 -22.18
N GLY A 145 -10.13 2.85 -21.37
CA GLY A 145 -10.93 4.09 -21.38
C GLY A 145 -10.41 5.20 -20.46
N ILE A 146 -9.34 4.97 -19.68
CA ILE A 146 -8.80 5.96 -18.73
C ILE A 146 -7.89 6.95 -19.47
N ILE A 147 -8.25 8.23 -19.44
CA ILE A 147 -7.45 9.34 -19.98
C ILE A 147 -6.19 9.51 -19.11
N ARG A 148 -5.01 9.72 -19.71
CA ARG A 148 -3.71 9.88 -19.03
C ARG A 148 -3.29 8.71 -18.13
N ARG A 149 -3.74 7.49 -18.47
CA ARG A 149 -3.37 6.24 -17.79
C ARG A 149 -1.87 6.06 -17.53
N GLN A 150 -1.01 6.51 -18.45
CA GLN A 150 0.45 6.40 -18.36
C GLN A 150 1.01 7.22 -17.20
N ASP A 151 0.47 8.42 -16.97
CA ASP A 151 0.89 9.33 -15.90
C ASP A 151 0.55 8.76 -14.51
N LEU A 152 -0.42 7.85 -14.45
CA LEU A 152 -0.88 7.19 -13.22
C LEU A 152 -0.23 5.82 -12.97
N GLY A 153 0.62 5.33 -13.88
CA GLY A 153 1.22 4.00 -13.78
C GLY A 153 0.24 2.82 -13.87
N ILE A 154 -1.00 3.08 -14.27
CA ILE A 154 -2.06 2.08 -14.24
C ILE A 154 -1.84 1.03 -15.34
N GLY A 155 -1.75 -0.22 -14.91
CA GLY A 155 -1.98 -1.38 -15.76
C GLY A 155 -0.81 -1.81 -16.66
N GLY A 156 0.43 -1.46 -16.34
CA GLY A 156 1.62 -1.96 -17.03
C GLY A 156 1.75 -1.43 -18.46
N THR A 157 2.49 -0.35 -18.65
CA THR A 157 2.72 0.28 -19.96
C THR A 157 4.04 -0.11 -20.60
N GLY A 158 4.87 -0.86 -19.87
CA GLY A 158 6.15 -1.40 -20.33
C GLY A 158 6.02 -2.66 -21.21
N PRO A 159 7.14 -3.14 -21.77
CA PRO A 159 7.17 -4.35 -22.61
C PRO A 159 6.93 -5.63 -21.80
N VAL A 160 7.15 -5.61 -20.49
CA VAL A 160 6.88 -6.70 -19.55
C VAL A 160 5.94 -6.24 -18.45
N PHE A 161 5.13 -7.17 -17.93
CA PHE A 161 4.14 -6.85 -16.90
C PHE A 161 4.79 -6.55 -15.54
N LEU A 162 5.69 -7.42 -15.09
CA LEU A 162 6.51 -7.25 -13.89
C LEU A 162 7.93 -6.87 -14.35
N PRO A 163 8.37 -5.61 -14.15
CA PRO A 163 9.72 -5.19 -14.52
C PRO A 163 10.83 -5.95 -13.79
N ASP A 164 11.99 -6.08 -14.43
CA ASP A 164 13.15 -6.80 -13.87
C ASP A 164 13.80 -6.09 -12.68
N ASP A 165 13.55 -4.79 -12.52
CA ASP A 165 14.03 -3.98 -11.40
C ASP A 165 13.06 -3.97 -10.21
N VAL A 166 11.93 -4.69 -10.27
CA VAL A 166 11.12 -4.98 -9.09
C VAL A 166 11.90 -5.91 -8.17
N ALA A 167 12.12 -5.48 -6.93
CA ALA A 167 12.88 -6.25 -5.95
C ALA A 167 12.09 -7.49 -5.50
N GLU A 168 12.76 -8.65 -5.50
CA GLU A 168 12.29 -9.85 -4.81
C GLU A 168 12.30 -9.63 -3.29
N PRO A 169 11.40 -10.30 -2.53
CA PRO A 169 11.47 -10.28 -1.08
C PRO A 169 12.76 -10.95 -0.60
N ASP A 170 13.46 -10.32 0.34
CA ASP A 170 14.61 -10.89 1.03
C ASP A 170 14.18 -11.88 2.11
N GLU A 171 12.98 -11.68 2.66
CA GLU A 171 12.41 -12.53 3.68
C GLU A 171 10.89 -12.65 3.49
N THR A 172 10.38 -13.85 3.72
CA THR A 172 8.95 -14.15 3.60
C THR A 172 8.43 -14.82 4.86
N PHE A 173 7.12 -14.72 5.09
CA PHE A 173 6.42 -15.38 6.18
C PHE A 173 5.09 -15.98 5.72
N GLY A 174 4.57 -16.92 6.52
CA GLY A 174 3.23 -17.50 6.37
C GLY A 174 2.19 -16.67 7.12
N ASP A 175 1.89 -17.01 8.38
CA ASP A 175 0.77 -16.36 9.09
C ASP A 175 1.13 -14.97 9.66
N THR A 176 2.25 -14.88 10.41
CA THR A 176 2.67 -13.65 11.09
C THR A 176 4.19 -13.48 11.11
N MET A 177 4.65 -12.23 11.23
CA MET A 177 6.05 -11.86 11.45
C MET A 177 6.11 -10.64 12.37
N SER A 178 7.05 -10.61 13.33
CA SER A 178 7.37 -9.39 14.08
C SER A 178 8.54 -8.67 13.40
N LEU A 179 8.30 -7.44 12.93
CA LEU A 179 9.33 -6.56 12.41
C LEU A 179 9.77 -5.60 13.53
N GLU A 180 11.00 -5.79 14.01
CA GLU A 180 11.64 -4.92 15.01
C GLU A 180 12.66 -4.01 14.33
N VAL A 181 12.48 -2.70 14.42
CA VAL A 181 13.42 -1.71 13.86
C VAL A 181 13.50 -0.50 14.79
N GLY A 182 14.70 -0.17 15.28
CA GLY A 182 14.93 1.04 16.07
C GLY A 182 14.01 1.19 17.30
N GLY A 183 13.70 0.08 17.99
CA GLY A 183 12.81 0.07 19.15
C GLY A 183 11.31 0.06 18.85
N HIS A 184 10.92 0.01 17.56
CA HIS A 184 9.54 -0.13 17.12
C HIS A 184 9.24 -1.57 16.70
N THR A 185 8.13 -2.10 17.22
CA THR A 185 7.58 -3.40 16.85
C THR A 185 6.38 -3.21 15.93
N ILE A 186 6.41 -3.79 14.74
CA ILE A 186 5.26 -3.88 13.85
C ILE A 186 4.97 -5.35 13.55
N GLU A 187 3.78 -5.81 13.90
CA GLU A 187 3.35 -7.18 13.61
C GLU A 187 2.76 -7.23 12.20
N LEU A 188 3.41 -7.94 11.29
CA LEU A 188 2.90 -8.23 9.96
C LEU A 188 1.99 -9.45 10.04
N ARG A 189 0.75 -9.31 9.58
CA ARG A 189 -0.28 -10.35 9.65
C ARG A 189 -0.79 -10.65 8.25
N HIS A 190 -0.75 -11.92 7.87
CA HIS A 190 -1.36 -12.39 6.63
C HIS A 190 -2.87 -12.53 6.79
N ALA A 191 -3.59 -12.14 5.75
CA ALA A 191 -4.94 -12.62 5.50
C ALA A 191 -5.19 -12.62 3.99
N ARG A 192 -6.21 -13.33 3.53
CA ARG A 192 -6.61 -13.29 2.12
C ARG A 192 -7.65 -12.20 1.94
N GLY A 193 -7.56 -11.44 0.87
CA GLY A 193 -8.56 -10.42 0.54
C GLY A 193 -8.55 -10.07 -0.93
N GLU A 194 -8.01 -8.89 -1.25
CA GLU A 194 -7.74 -8.46 -2.62
C GLU A 194 -6.90 -9.50 -3.38
N THR A 195 -5.97 -10.12 -2.66
CA THR A 195 -5.08 -11.17 -3.15
C THR A 195 -4.89 -12.29 -2.12
N ASP A 196 -4.25 -13.39 -2.52
CA ASP A 196 -3.89 -14.51 -1.62
C ASP A 196 -2.61 -14.26 -0.81
N ASP A 197 -1.82 -13.26 -1.18
CA ASP A 197 -0.55 -12.86 -0.57
C ASP A 197 -0.66 -11.58 0.26
N HIS A 198 -1.86 -11.23 0.72
CA HIS A 198 -2.10 -9.93 1.33
C HIS A 198 -1.65 -9.88 2.79
N VAL A 199 -1.07 -8.75 3.17
CA VAL A 199 -0.46 -8.48 4.47
C VAL A 199 -0.94 -7.13 4.98
N TRP A 200 -1.27 -7.07 6.26
CA TRP A 200 -1.44 -5.82 6.97
C TRP A 200 -0.46 -5.71 8.15
N GLY A 201 0.05 -4.51 8.39
CA GLY A 201 0.92 -4.22 9.53
C GLY A 201 0.12 -3.71 10.72
N TRP A 202 0.43 -4.18 11.92
CA TRP A 202 -0.18 -3.77 13.18
C TRP A 202 0.86 -3.16 14.12
N ASP A 203 0.73 -1.86 14.39
CA ASP A 203 1.47 -1.16 15.45
C ASP A 203 0.55 -0.98 16.66
N ALA A 204 0.73 -1.84 17.66
CA ALA A 204 -0.06 -1.82 18.88
C ALA A 204 0.17 -0.56 19.72
N SER A 205 1.37 0.04 19.67
CA SER A 205 1.71 1.23 20.46
C SER A 205 0.94 2.47 19.97
N ARG A 206 0.70 2.55 18.66
CA ARG A 206 -0.08 3.62 18.02
C ARG A 206 -1.53 3.23 17.71
N LYS A 207 -1.90 1.97 17.95
CA LYS A 207 -3.18 1.37 17.53
C LYS A 207 -3.47 1.60 16.04
N SER A 208 -2.42 1.44 15.22
CA SER A 208 -2.44 1.74 13.80
C SER A 208 -2.35 0.49 12.95
N ALA A 209 -3.20 0.38 11.94
CA ALA A 209 -3.19 -0.69 10.95
C ALA A 209 -2.80 -0.15 9.57
N TYR A 210 -1.73 -0.69 8.98
CA TYR A 210 -1.30 -0.44 7.60
C TYR A 210 -1.91 -1.51 6.70
N THR A 211 -3.01 -1.18 6.03
CA THR A 211 -3.97 -2.20 5.57
C THR A 211 -3.80 -2.62 4.13
N GLY A 212 -2.85 -2.05 3.39
CA GLY A 212 -2.79 -2.21 1.94
C GLY A 212 -4.16 -1.95 1.31
N ASP A 213 -4.59 -2.88 0.48
CA ASP A 213 -5.90 -2.87 -0.20
C ASP A 213 -7.05 -3.50 0.58
N PHE A 214 -6.88 -3.93 1.84
CA PHE A 214 -8.04 -4.38 2.63
C PHE A 214 -9.05 -3.26 2.84
N MET A 215 -8.59 -2.02 2.95
CA MET A 215 -9.47 -0.86 2.98
C MET A 215 -9.09 0.02 1.79
N ALA A 216 -10.10 0.40 1.01
CA ALA A 216 -9.98 1.41 -0.01
C ALA A 216 -11.29 2.22 -0.03
N TRP A 217 -11.23 3.48 -0.46
CA TRP A 217 -12.39 4.37 -0.56
C TRP A 217 -13.29 4.07 -1.78
N VAL A 218 -13.39 2.80 -2.14
CA VAL A 218 -14.17 2.25 -3.24
C VAL A 218 -14.77 0.91 -2.80
N PHE A 219 -15.88 0.53 -3.42
CA PHE A 219 -16.44 -0.80 -3.17
C PHE A 219 -15.44 -1.89 -3.63
N PRO A 220 -15.12 -2.89 -2.79
CA PRO A 220 -14.21 -3.97 -3.11
C PRO A 220 -14.61 -4.69 -4.40
N ASN A 221 -13.70 -4.76 -5.37
CA ASN A 221 -13.93 -5.54 -6.57
C ASN A 221 -13.68 -7.03 -6.24
N ALA A 222 -14.65 -7.77 -5.72
CA ALA A 222 -14.49 -9.18 -5.34
C ALA A 222 -14.12 -10.15 -6.50
N GLY A 223 -14.04 -9.64 -7.73
CA GLY A 223 -13.60 -10.35 -8.91
C GLY A 223 -14.23 -9.77 -10.17
N ASN A 224 -13.59 -9.99 -11.32
CA ASN A 224 -14.22 -9.71 -12.61
C ASN A 224 -13.92 -10.85 -13.60
N PRO A 225 -14.72 -11.01 -14.67
CA PRO A 225 -14.58 -12.15 -15.59
C PRO A 225 -13.22 -12.29 -16.29
N GLN A 226 -12.36 -11.28 -16.23
CA GLN A 226 -11.05 -11.26 -16.88
C GLN A 226 -9.88 -11.42 -15.92
N LYS A 227 -10.12 -11.41 -14.60
CA LYS A 227 -9.07 -11.49 -13.57
C LYS A 227 -9.36 -12.63 -12.60
N VAL A 228 -8.36 -12.94 -11.77
CA VAL A 228 -8.49 -13.92 -10.70
C VAL A 228 -9.63 -13.53 -9.75
N GLN A 229 -10.36 -14.53 -9.27
CA GLN A 229 -11.34 -14.34 -8.20
C GLN A 229 -10.63 -13.97 -6.90
N ARG A 230 -11.27 -13.13 -6.10
CA ARG A 230 -10.73 -12.64 -4.82
C ARG A 230 -11.44 -13.34 -3.65
N TYR A 231 -11.14 -12.91 -2.43
CA TYR A 231 -11.49 -13.62 -1.20
C TYR A 231 -12.42 -12.78 -0.32
N PRO A 232 -13.67 -12.50 -0.71
CA PRO A 232 -14.54 -11.57 0.02
C PRO A 232 -14.84 -12.00 1.45
N ILE A 233 -14.99 -13.30 1.71
CA ILE A 233 -15.28 -13.83 3.05
C ILE A 233 -14.06 -13.65 3.96
N GLU A 234 -12.88 -14.03 3.49
CA GLU A 234 -11.62 -13.83 4.22
C GLU A 234 -11.27 -12.36 4.38
N TRP A 235 -11.60 -11.52 3.39
CA TRP A 235 -11.44 -10.08 3.45
C TRP A 235 -12.31 -9.49 4.58
N ALA A 236 -13.60 -9.85 4.63
CA ALA A 236 -14.49 -9.41 5.70
C ALA A 236 -14.01 -9.88 7.08
N ALA A 237 -13.40 -11.06 7.18
CA ALA A 237 -12.77 -11.54 8.41
C ALA A 237 -11.56 -10.68 8.80
N ALA A 238 -10.66 -10.36 7.87
CA ALA A 238 -9.49 -9.52 8.11
C ALA A 238 -9.88 -8.12 8.63
N LEU A 239 -10.92 -7.51 8.06
CA LEU A 239 -11.44 -6.22 8.52
C LEU A 239 -11.97 -6.29 9.95
N ARG A 240 -12.66 -7.38 10.30
CA ARG A 240 -13.12 -7.62 11.69
C ARG A 240 -11.95 -7.90 12.63
N ASP A 241 -10.90 -8.56 12.17
CA ASP A 241 -9.69 -8.81 12.95
C ASP A 241 -8.95 -7.51 13.27
N MET A 242 -8.87 -6.56 12.33
CA MET A 242 -8.34 -5.21 12.58
C MET A 242 -9.15 -4.47 13.65
N LEU A 243 -10.49 -4.56 13.58
CA LEU A 243 -11.37 -3.99 14.59
C LEU A 243 -11.18 -4.63 15.97
N ALA A 244 -11.04 -5.96 16.02
CA ALA A 244 -10.83 -6.74 17.24
C ALA A 244 -9.44 -6.52 17.85
N ALA A 245 -8.41 -6.26 17.03
CA ALA A 245 -7.08 -5.87 17.48
C ALA A 245 -7.09 -4.49 18.19
N GLY A 246 -8.13 -3.69 17.98
CA GLY A 246 -8.30 -2.38 18.61
C GLY A 246 -7.75 -1.24 17.76
N ALA A 247 -7.75 -1.36 16.43
CA ALA A 247 -7.33 -0.28 15.55
C ALA A 247 -8.15 1.00 15.79
N GLU A 248 -7.42 2.11 15.95
CA GLU A 248 -7.96 3.48 16.04
C GLU A 248 -7.51 4.33 14.85
N ASN A 249 -6.46 3.89 14.15
CA ASN A 249 -5.98 4.47 12.91
C ASN A 249 -5.85 3.39 11.84
N VAL A 250 -6.36 3.67 10.64
CA VAL A 250 -6.29 2.81 9.45
C VAL A 250 -5.65 3.58 8.31
N TYR A 251 -4.60 2.98 7.77
CA TYR A 251 -3.70 3.55 6.79
C TYR A 251 -3.73 2.69 5.52
N PRO A 252 -4.65 2.97 4.58
CA PRO A 252 -4.81 2.19 3.36
C PRO A 252 -3.77 2.55 2.30
N ALA A 253 -3.48 1.62 1.40
CA ALA A 253 -2.65 1.92 0.23
C ALA A 253 -3.41 2.71 -0.85
N HIS A 254 -4.74 2.76 -0.79
CA HIS A 254 -5.55 3.60 -1.65
C HIS A 254 -6.59 4.40 -0.88
N GLY A 255 -6.60 5.72 -1.09
CA GLY A 255 -7.53 6.63 -0.47
C GLY A 255 -7.03 7.21 0.85
N LEU A 256 -7.94 7.82 1.61
CA LEU A 256 -7.57 8.63 2.76
C LEU A 256 -7.38 7.80 4.05
N PRO A 257 -6.47 8.18 4.96
CA PRO A 257 -6.40 7.59 6.28
C PRO A 257 -7.69 7.81 7.06
N VAL A 258 -8.07 6.83 7.88
CA VAL A 258 -9.19 6.95 8.81
C VAL A 258 -8.65 6.87 10.22
N VAL A 259 -8.82 7.95 10.97
CA VAL A 259 -8.36 8.08 12.36
C VAL A 259 -9.57 8.29 13.26
N VAL A 260 -9.41 8.01 14.55
CA VAL A 260 -10.46 7.97 15.58
C VAL A 260 -11.27 6.68 15.50
N ARG A 261 -11.37 6.00 16.66
CA ARG A 261 -11.95 4.66 16.80
C ARG A 261 -13.35 4.57 16.19
N GLU A 262 -14.22 5.52 16.46
CA GLU A 262 -15.61 5.50 16.00
C GLU A 262 -15.72 5.54 14.48
N ARG A 263 -14.83 6.29 13.80
CA ARG A 263 -14.79 6.34 12.33
C ARG A 263 -14.21 5.06 11.74
N VAL A 264 -13.19 4.48 12.40
CA VAL A 264 -12.63 3.19 12.01
C VAL A 264 -13.68 2.08 12.12
N GLU A 265 -14.45 2.04 13.21
CA GLU A 265 -15.55 1.09 13.41
C GLU A 265 -16.62 1.21 12.34
N LEU A 266 -17.03 2.44 12.00
CA LEU A 266 -17.97 2.68 10.91
C LEU A 266 -17.42 2.18 9.57
N VAL A 267 -16.23 2.62 9.19
CA VAL A 267 -15.69 2.35 7.85
C VAL A 267 -15.33 0.88 7.65
N LEU A 268 -14.60 0.27 8.58
CA LEU A 268 -14.25 -1.15 8.45
C LEU A 268 -15.46 -2.05 8.66
N GLY A 269 -16.39 -1.65 9.55
CA GLY A 269 -17.63 -2.38 9.83
C GLY A 269 -18.54 -2.44 8.60
N ASP A 270 -18.82 -1.28 8.00
CA ASP A 270 -19.65 -1.18 6.79
C ASP A 270 -19.02 -1.97 5.64
N LEU A 271 -17.69 -1.87 5.47
CA LEU A 271 -16.99 -2.61 4.43
C LEU A 271 -17.05 -4.13 4.65
N ALA A 272 -16.91 -4.59 5.89
CA ALA A 272 -16.98 -6.00 6.24
C ALA A 272 -18.41 -6.58 6.17
N GLU A 273 -19.44 -5.75 6.34
CA GLU A 273 -20.85 -6.15 6.15
C GLU A 273 -21.22 -6.22 4.67
N ALA A 274 -20.62 -5.37 3.84
CA ALA A 274 -20.91 -5.32 2.42
C ALA A 274 -20.26 -6.46 1.60
N LEU A 275 -19.20 -7.09 2.12
CA LEU A 275 -18.46 -8.22 1.56
C LEU A 275 -19.11 -9.57 1.88
#